data_AF-A0A955KBR3-F1
#
_entry.id   AF-A0A955KBR3-F1
#
_cell.length_a   1.000
_cell.length_b   1.000
_cell.length_c   1.000
_cell.angle_alpha   90.00
_cell.angle_beta   90.00
_cell.angle_gamma   90.00
#
_symmetry.space_group_name_H-M   'P 1'
#
loop_
_entity.id
_entity.type
_entity.pdbx_description
1 polymer ?
#
loop_
_entity_poly.entity_id
_entity_poly.type
_entity_poly.pdbx_seq_one_letter_code
_entity_poly.pdbx_strand_id
1 'polypeptide(L)'
;MTQLHTLTQKVRQIMDMYQEEYPEVIVDRDYTPFKITEEWGECLQAYLMLTDRGRQKDKGKEEIKKMLQQEFADVFGYLLLFAEQEGVDLAEALEQKWFAYLKE
;
A
#
# COMPACT_ATOMS: atom_id res chain seq x y z
N MET A 1 21.31 -1.28 5.28
CA MET A 1 19.88 -0.95 5.05
C MET A 1 19.25 -2.08 4.28
N THR A 2 18.11 -2.60 4.74
CA THR A 2 17.32 -3.60 4.01
C THR A 2 16.58 -2.94 2.85
N GLN A 3 16.15 -3.72 1.85
CA GLN A 3 15.34 -3.21 0.73
C GLN A 3 14.04 -2.57 1.24
N LEU A 4 13.41 -3.16 2.26
CA LEU A 4 12.17 -2.69 2.84
C LEU A 4 12.32 -1.30 3.48
N HIS A 5 13.41 -1.09 4.20
CA HIS A 5 13.74 0.22 4.75
C HIS A 5 13.92 1.27 3.64
N THR A 6 14.65 0.95 2.58
CA THR A 6 14.84 1.85 1.42
C THR A 6 13.51 2.22 0.76
N LEU A 7 12.58 1.27 0.61
CA LEU A 7 11.25 1.54 0.06
C LEU A 7 10.44 2.45 1.00
N THR A 8 10.46 2.14 2.31
CA THR A 8 9.75 2.93 3.32
C THR A 8 10.19 4.39 3.32
N GLN A 9 11.50 4.66 3.26
CA GLN A 9 12.03 6.03 3.21
C GLN A 9 11.62 6.78 1.93
N LYS A 10 11.56 6.09 0.77
CA LYS A 10 11.08 6.70 -0.48
C LYS A 10 9.60 7.06 -0.41
N VAL A 11 8.78 6.16 0.14
CA VAL A 11 7.34 6.42 0.31
C VAL A 11 7.13 7.56 1.31
N ARG A 12 7.89 7.60 2.41
CA ARG A 12 7.88 8.71 3.37
C ARG A 12 8.20 10.04 2.69
N GLN A 13 9.27 10.08 1.89
CA GLN A 13 9.64 11.29 1.15
C GLN A 13 8.51 11.78 0.24
N ILE A 14 7.79 10.88 -0.43
CA ILE A 14 6.62 11.25 -1.24
C ILE A 14 5.49 11.81 -0.38
N MET A 15 5.22 11.22 0.79
CA MET A 15 4.19 11.73 1.71
C MET A 15 4.57 13.06 2.37
N ASP A 16 5.85 13.29 2.61
CA ASP A 16 6.35 14.57 3.12
C ASP A 16 6.12 15.66 2.05
N MET A 17 6.49 15.39 0.79
CA MET A 17 6.20 16.29 -0.33
C MET A 17 4.69 16.55 -0.50
N TYR A 18 3.87 15.51 -0.34
CA TYR A 18 2.41 15.65 -0.41
C TYR A 18 1.86 16.53 0.72
N GLN A 19 2.35 16.39 1.96
CA GLN A 19 1.94 17.25 3.07
C GLN A 19 2.45 18.69 2.92
N GLU A 20 3.61 18.91 2.30
CA GLU A 20 4.10 20.25 1.95
C GLU A 20 3.19 20.93 0.90
N GLU A 21 2.70 20.16 -0.08
CA GLU A 21 1.80 20.65 -1.13
C GLU A 21 0.37 20.88 -0.60
N TYR A 22 -0.12 20.01 0.30
CA TYR A 22 -1.48 20.00 0.84
C TYR A 22 -1.46 20.07 2.39
N PRO A 23 -1.07 21.22 2.98
CA PRO A 23 -0.90 21.36 4.43
C PRO A 23 -2.19 21.20 5.25
N GLU A 24 -3.36 21.26 4.60
CA GLU A 24 -4.65 20.96 5.21
C GLU A 24 -4.88 19.46 5.46
N VAL A 25 -4.13 18.58 4.79
CA VAL A 25 -4.22 17.13 4.98
C VAL A 25 -3.40 16.73 6.20
N ILE A 26 -4.10 16.38 7.27
CA ILE A 26 -3.47 15.94 8.51
C ILE A 26 -3.19 14.44 8.43
N VAL A 27 -1.92 14.07 8.29
CA VAL A 27 -1.46 12.67 8.35
C VAL A 27 -1.17 12.30 9.80
N ASP A 28 -2.24 12.16 10.58
CA ASP A 28 -2.17 11.69 11.96
C ASP A 28 -2.07 10.15 12.04
N ARG A 29 -2.14 9.59 13.26
CA ARG A 29 -1.97 8.16 13.50
C ARG A 29 -3.04 7.30 12.80
N ASP A 30 -4.25 7.82 12.62
CA ASP A 30 -5.37 7.06 12.05
C ASP A 30 -5.43 7.21 10.52
N TYR A 31 -4.72 8.20 9.96
CA TYR A 31 -4.69 8.45 8.52
C TYR A 31 -4.27 7.23 7.69
N THR A 32 -3.13 6.62 8.01
CA THR A 32 -2.59 5.51 7.22
C THR A 32 -3.45 4.24 7.27
N PRO A 33 -4.01 3.77 8.40
CA PRO A 33 -4.93 2.63 8.38
C PRO A 33 -6.24 2.93 7.64
N PHE A 34 -6.72 4.17 7.65
CA PHE A 34 -7.88 4.57 6.83
C PHE A 34 -7.56 4.56 5.35
N LYS A 35 -6.43 5.13 4.94
CA LYS A 35 -5.96 5.07 3.56
C LYS A 35 -5.77 3.63 3.09
N ILE A 36 -5.16 2.74 3.87
CA ILE A 36 -5.06 1.31 3.51
C ILE A 36 -6.43 0.70 3.22
N THR A 37 -7.45 1.06 4.00
CA THR A 37 -8.83 0.56 3.79
C THR A 37 -9.42 1.08 2.48
N GLU A 38 -9.20 2.36 2.17
CA GLU A 38 -9.60 2.98 0.91
C GLU A 38 -8.91 2.32 -0.29
N GLU A 39 -7.57 2.27 -0.28
CA GLU A 39 -6.77 1.69 -1.38
C GLU A 39 -7.04 0.20 -1.56
N TRP A 40 -7.34 -0.52 -0.47
CA TRP A 40 -7.75 -1.91 -0.58
C TRP A 40 -9.10 -2.07 -1.28
N GLY A 41 -10.03 -1.14 -1.04
CA GLY A 41 -11.30 -1.07 -1.76
C GLY A 41 -11.10 -0.82 -3.27
N GLU A 42 -10.19 0.08 -3.63
CA GLU A 42 -9.84 0.38 -5.03
C GLU A 42 -9.14 -0.82 -5.69
N CYS A 43 -8.20 -1.46 -4.99
CA CYS A 43 -7.53 -2.69 -5.42
C CYS A 43 -8.53 -3.82 -5.70
N LEU A 44 -9.49 -4.03 -4.79
CA LEU A 44 -10.57 -5.01 -4.98
C LEU A 44 -11.46 -4.64 -6.18
N GLN A 45 -11.78 -3.37 -6.37
CA GLN A 45 -12.55 -2.92 -7.52
C GLN A 45 -11.82 -3.25 -8.83
N ALA A 46 -10.54 -2.89 -8.94
CA ALA A 46 -9.72 -3.19 -10.11
C ALA A 46 -9.60 -4.70 -10.36
N TYR A 47 -9.43 -5.49 -9.29
CA TYR A 47 -9.40 -6.95 -9.37
C TYR A 47 -10.72 -7.54 -9.88
N LEU A 48 -11.87 -7.07 -9.40
CA LEU A 48 -13.19 -7.51 -9.86
C LEU A 48 -13.42 -7.15 -11.33
N MET A 49 -13.01 -5.97 -11.77
CA MET A 49 -13.04 -5.58 -13.19
C MET A 49 -12.15 -6.51 -14.04
N LEU A 50 -10.92 -6.76 -13.59
CA LEU A 50 -9.96 -7.62 -14.30
C LEU A 50 -10.49 -9.03 -14.50
N THR A 51 -11.28 -9.52 -13.54
CA THR A 51 -11.80 -10.88 -13.51
C THR A 51 -13.27 -11.00 -13.91
N ASP A 52 -13.82 -9.98 -14.59
CA ASP A 52 -15.18 -9.96 -15.15
C ASP A 52 -16.31 -10.08 -14.11
N ARG A 53 -16.02 -9.74 -12.86
CA ARG A 53 -16.97 -9.69 -11.74
C ARG A 53 -17.38 -8.25 -11.38
N GLY A 54 -16.83 -7.25 -12.06
CA GLY A 54 -17.14 -5.83 -11.91
C GLY A 54 -17.42 -5.16 -13.26
N ARG A 55 -18.05 -3.98 -13.22
CA ARG A 55 -18.32 -3.17 -14.43
C ARG A 55 -17.01 -2.61 -14.99
N GLN A 56 -16.78 -2.76 -16.30
CA GLN A 56 -15.51 -2.37 -16.94
C GLN A 56 -15.31 -0.84 -17.07
N LYS A 57 -16.36 -0.03 -16.91
CA LYS A 57 -16.29 1.46 -16.97
C LYS A 57 -15.53 1.97 -18.20
N ASP A 58 -15.81 1.38 -19.38
CA ASP A 58 -15.18 1.69 -20.67
C ASP A 58 -13.66 1.44 -20.75
N LYS A 59 -13.09 0.67 -19.82
CA LYS A 59 -11.66 0.33 -19.80
C LYS A 59 -11.37 -1.03 -20.43
N GLY A 60 -10.24 -1.11 -21.13
CA GLY A 60 -9.68 -2.36 -21.62
C GLY A 60 -8.97 -3.17 -20.52
N LYS A 61 -8.78 -4.48 -20.74
CA LYS A 61 -8.13 -5.37 -19.75
C LYS A 61 -6.71 -4.95 -19.37
N GLU A 62 -5.93 -4.44 -20.33
CA GLU A 62 -4.57 -3.96 -20.05
C GLU A 62 -4.58 -2.69 -19.19
N GLU A 63 -5.54 -1.79 -19.38
CA GLU A 63 -5.69 -0.61 -18.53
C GLU A 63 -6.08 -1.00 -17.11
N ILE A 64 -7.03 -1.94 -16.97
CA ILE A 64 -7.46 -2.45 -15.66
C ILE A 64 -6.32 -3.16 -14.94
N LYS A 65 -5.48 -3.92 -15.67
CA LYS A 65 -4.30 -4.56 -15.09
C LYS A 65 -3.29 -3.53 -14.57
N LYS A 66 -3.12 -2.40 -15.28
CA LYS A 66 -2.29 -1.29 -14.80
C LYS A 66 -2.87 -0.63 -13.56
N MET A 67 -4.19 -0.39 -13.54
CA MET A 67 -4.87 0.13 -12.34
C MET A 67 -4.60 -0.81 -11.15
N LEU A 68 -4.84 -2.11 -11.30
CA LEU A 68 -4.57 -3.07 -10.24
C LEU A 68 -3.12 -3.00 -9.72
N GLN A 69 -2.13 -2.82 -10.60
CA GLN A 69 -0.74 -2.65 -10.18
C GLN A 69 -0.50 -1.36 -9.39
N GLN A 70 -1.16 -0.27 -9.77
CA GLN A 70 -1.11 1.01 -9.04
C GLN A 70 -1.72 0.85 -7.66
N GLU A 71 -2.91 0.26 -7.55
CA GLU A 71 -3.56 0.04 -6.25
C GLU A 71 -2.75 -0.88 -5.33
N PHE A 72 -2.07 -1.90 -5.87
CA PHE A 72 -1.13 -2.72 -5.08
C PHE A 72 0.03 -1.89 -4.54
N ALA A 73 0.54 -0.93 -5.33
CA ALA A 73 1.59 -0.04 -4.90
C ALA A 73 1.10 0.90 -3.78
N ASP A 74 -0.13 1.43 -3.89
CA ASP A 74 -0.71 2.33 -2.89
C ASP A 74 -1.00 1.59 -1.57
N VAL A 75 -1.64 0.42 -1.64
CA VAL A 75 -1.85 -0.45 -0.46
C VAL A 75 -0.53 -0.77 0.24
N PHE A 76 0.50 -1.16 -0.53
CA PHE A 76 1.80 -1.50 0.05
C PHE A 76 2.53 -0.26 0.59
N GLY A 77 2.47 0.87 -0.11
CA GLY A 77 3.07 2.13 0.31
C GLY A 77 2.52 2.59 1.67
N TYR A 78 1.20 2.64 1.81
CA TYR A 78 0.60 3.00 3.11
C TYR A 78 0.86 1.95 4.19
N LEU A 79 0.95 0.66 3.86
CA LEU A 79 1.32 -0.38 4.83
C LEU A 79 2.75 -0.18 5.37
N LEU A 80 3.70 0.19 4.52
CA LEU A 80 5.07 0.51 4.93
C LEU A 80 5.11 1.69 5.91
N LEU A 81 4.38 2.76 5.59
CA LEU A 81 4.30 3.94 6.45
C LEU A 81 3.60 3.64 7.78
N PHE A 82 2.49 2.90 7.73
CA PHE A 82 1.75 2.54 8.93
C PHE A 82 2.61 1.72 9.88
N ALA A 83 3.34 0.73 9.36
CA ALA A 83 4.26 -0.06 10.18
C ALA A 83 5.36 0.82 10.80
N GLU A 84 5.95 1.74 10.03
CA GLU A 84 6.96 2.66 10.55
C GLU A 84 6.41 3.60 11.63
N GLN A 85 5.20 4.14 11.45
CA GLN A 85 4.52 5.00 12.44
C GLN A 85 4.27 4.27 13.76
N GLU A 86 3.95 2.97 13.71
CA GLU A 86 3.74 2.13 14.89
C GLU A 86 5.04 1.50 15.44
N GLY A 87 6.20 1.80 14.85
CA GLY A 87 7.50 1.28 15.28
C GLY A 87 7.69 -0.21 15.01
N VAL A 88 7.02 -0.76 14.00
CA VAL A 88 7.07 -2.17 13.61
C VAL A 88 8.12 -2.38 12.51
N ASP A 89 9.15 -3.18 12.79
CA ASP A 89 10.01 -3.74 11.74
C ASP A 89 9.26 -4.89 11.04
N LEU A 90 8.73 -4.60 9.85
CA LEU A 90 7.97 -5.57 9.06
C LEU A 90 8.79 -6.80 8.65
N ALA A 91 10.10 -6.65 8.41
CA ALA A 91 10.94 -7.78 8.02
C ALA A 91 11.11 -8.72 9.21
N GLU A 92 11.43 -8.17 10.38
CA GLU A 92 11.50 -8.95 11.62
C GLU A 92 10.14 -9.57 11.99
N ALA A 93 9.04 -8.83 11.83
CA ALA A 93 7.69 -9.34 12.09
C ALA A 93 7.32 -10.53 11.18
N LEU A 94 7.76 -10.53 9.91
CA LEU A 94 7.59 -11.66 9.00
C LEU A 94 8.44 -12.87 9.40
N GLU A 95 9.69 -12.65 9.80
CA GLU A 95 10.59 -13.70 10.32
C GLU A 95 9.95 -14.42 11.51
N GLN A 96 9.53 -13.65 12.51
CA GLN A 96 8.96 -14.18 13.74
C GLN A 96 7.61 -14.88 13.54
N LYS A 97 6.76 -14.37 12.64
CA LYS A 97 5.38 -14.84 12.50
C LYS A 97 5.19 -15.86 11.38
N TRP A 98 5.70 -15.60 10.19
CA TRP A 98 5.42 -16.42 8.99
C TRP A 98 6.56 -17.37 8.69
N PHE A 99 7.80 -16.88 8.69
CA PHE A 99 8.96 -17.69 8.28
C PHE A 99 9.41 -18.69 9.34
N ALA A 100 8.98 -18.51 10.60
CA ALA A 100 9.08 -19.52 11.65
C ALA A 100 8.49 -20.90 11.27
N TYR A 101 7.62 -20.96 10.25
CA TYR A 101 7.03 -22.22 9.75
C TYR A 101 7.75 -22.82 8.53
N LEU A 102 8.74 -22.13 7.95
CA LEU A 102 9.56 -22.69 6.88
C LEU A 102 10.49 -23.74 7.50
N LYS A 103 10.19 -25.03 7.27
CA LYS A 103 11.10 -26.13 7.56
C LYS A 103 12.07 -26.24 6.39
N GLU A 104 13.36 -26.41 6.68
CA GLU A 104 14.38 -26.75 5.68
C GLU A 104 14.02 -28.02 4.88
#